data_AF-A0A378IT86-F1
#
_entry.id   AF-A0A378IT86-F1
#
_cell.length_a   1.000
_cell.length_b   1.000
_cell.length_c   1.000
_cell.angle_alpha   90.00
_cell.angle_beta   90.00
_cell.angle_gamma   90.00
#
_symmetry.space_group_name_H-M   'P 1'
#
loop_
_entity.id
_entity.type
_entity.pdbx_description
1 polymer ?
#
loop_
_entity_poly.entity_id
_entity_poly.type
_entity_poly.pdbx_seq_one_letter_code
_entity_poly.pdbx_strand_id
1 'polypeptide(L)'
;MDVVVNSVKEDAPEGSKPLVSYGHYYLNFLSCLGYDPIYPPLADLLRLSHHLEGKWLIASPIHWQATHNDAMVVATGEELELTEEHSRLLFAELEQFLKEDDFSPVYHDAQTWLFNIDTKPVFSSKSVYAMQHQSMMPALEAMDSTLFWQRLITELQMYLSSHPLNQQRQNKLAINGLWFWGTGEFKLPKNKKIATDDKVLLVNPCNQLEQITLFTPDSVIQNNDLLLLKYPQHINLAMIEENTKNITTHWFWNNLAYTKQKSRWWSRLWR
;
A
#
# COMPACT_ATOMS: atom_id res chain seq x y z
N MET A 1 8.78 -4.38 18.82
CA MET A 1 8.81 -3.09 18.12
C MET A 1 8.80 -3.42 16.65
N ASP A 2 8.00 -2.71 15.90
CA ASP A 2 7.80 -2.98 14.48
C ASP A 2 8.43 -1.83 13.67
N VAL A 3 9.12 -2.16 12.60
CA VAL A 3 9.73 -1.19 11.68
C VAL A 3 9.25 -1.53 10.28
N VAL A 4 8.54 -0.60 9.64
CA VAL A 4 8.10 -0.73 8.26
C VAL A 4 8.91 0.22 7.40
N VAL A 5 9.55 -0.31 6.37
CA VAL A 5 10.46 0.42 5.49
C VAL A 5 9.91 0.37 4.07
N ASN A 6 9.65 1.53 3.47
CA ASN A 6 9.24 1.65 2.08
C ASN A 6 10.45 1.50 1.14
N SER A 7 11.02 0.31 1.13
CA SER A 7 12.14 -0.09 0.26
C SER A 7 12.15 -1.61 0.18
N VAL A 8 12.92 -2.12 -0.78
CA VAL A 8 13.32 -3.52 -0.82
C VAL A 8 14.62 -3.75 -0.06
N LYS A 9 14.85 -4.99 0.36
CA LYS A 9 16.13 -5.47 0.91
C LYS A 9 16.51 -6.77 0.19
N GLU A 10 17.77 -6.92 -0.17
CA GLU A 10 18.27 -8.12 -0.86
C GLU A 10 18.12 -9.36 0.03
N ASP A 11 18.75 -9.33 1.22
CA ASP A 11 18.77 -10.47 2.14
C ASP A 11 18.39 -10.06 3.56
N ALA A 12 17.69 -10.98 4.24
CA ALA A 12 17.47 -10.85 5.68
C ALA A 12 18.79 -11.09 6.44
N PRO A 13 19.05 -10.37 7.54
CA PRO A 13 20.25 -10.58 8.35
C PRO A 13 20.38 -12.02 8.85
N GLU A 14 21.61 -12.54 8.91
CA GLU A 14 21.88 -13.89 9.38
C GLU A 14 21.32 -14.13 10.80
N GLY A 15 20.72 -15.30 11.02
CA GLY A 15 20.11 -15.67 12.30
C GLY A 15 18.78 -14.97 12.63
N SER A 16 18.24 -14.15 11.71
CA SER A 16 16.89 -13.62 11.82
C SER A 16 15.84 -14.70 11.54
N LYS A 17 14.64 -14.52 12.08
CA LYS A 17 13.50 -15.42 11.80
C LYS A 17 12.62 -14.79 10.71
N PRO A 18 12.26 -15.51 9.65
CA PRO A 18 11.41 -14.95 8.59
C PRO A 18 10.02 -14.57 9.13
N LEU A 19 9.46 -13.51 8.56
CA LEU A 19 8.07 -13.07 8.73
C LEU A 19 7.45 -12.90 7.34
N VAL A 20 6.15 -12.68 7.30
CA VAL A 20 5.43 -12.36 6.06
C VAL A 20 5.49 -10.86 5.83
N SER A 21 5.91 -10.47 4.62
CA SER A 21 5.66 -9.13 4.08
C SER A 21 4.48 -9.21 3.11
N TYR A 22 3.73 -8.12 3.00
CA TYR A 22 2.55 -8.00 2.15
C TYR A 22 2.78 -7.16 0.90
N GLY A 23 4.03 -7.06 0.44
CA GLY A 23 4.36 -6.45 -0.86
C GLY A 23 4.40 -4.93 -0.88
N HIS A 24 3.92 -4.26 0.18
CA HIS A 24 3.68 -2.81 0.15
C HIS A 24 3.76 -2.15 1.51
N TYR A 25 4.34 -0.94 1.55
CA TYR A 25 4.52 -0.12 2.75
C TYR A 25 3.23 0.03 3.59
N TYR A 26 2.13 0.47 2.98
CA TYR A 26 0.89 0.68 3.73
C TYR A 26 0.24 -0.64 4.18
N LEU A 27 0.44 -1.75 3.45
CA LEU A 27 -0.09 -3.05 3.86
C LEU A 27 0.66 -3.61 5.07
N ASN A 28 1.99 -3.50 5.04
CA ASN A 28 2.83 -3.85 6.18
C ASN A 28 2.48 -2.99 7.41
N PHE A 29 2.26 -1.68 7.21
CA PHE A 29 1.78 -0.80 8.27
C PHE A 29 0.44 -1.29 8.86
N LEU A 30 -0.59 -1.45 8.04
CA LEU A 30 -1.92 -1.86 8.51
C LEU A 30 -1.88 -3.24 9.18
N SER A 31 -1.07 -4.17 8.67
CA SER A 31 -0.87 -5.48 9.29
C SER A 31 -0.21 -5.38 10.67
N CYS A 32 0.77 -4.48 10.87
CA CYS A 32 1.36 -4.21 12.19
C CYS A 32 0.35 -3.65 13.20
N LEU A 33 -0.76 -3.05 12.72
CA LEU A 33 -1.89 -2.63 13.55
C LEU A 33 -2.95 -3.72 13.76
N GLY A 34 -2.76 -4.91 13.17
CA GLY A 34 -3.66 -6.05 13.29
C GLY A 34 -4.77 -6.12 12.24
N TYR A 35 -4.73 -5.30 11.19
CA TYR A 35 -5.68 -5.40 10.09
C TYR A 35 -5.39 -6.59 9.18
N ASP A 36 -6.44 -7.13 8.58
CA ASP A 36 -6.34 -8.18 7.56
C ASP A 36 -5.69 -7.58 6.29
N PRO A 37 -4.55 -8.10 5.82
CA PRO A 37 -3.89 -7.63 4.59
C PRO A 37 -4.70 -7.91 3.32
N ILE A 38 -5.71 -8.80 3.38
CA ILE A 38 -6.62 -9.09 2.27
C ILE A 38 -7.66 -7.98 2.15
N TYR A 39 -8.19 -7.46 3.26
CA TYR A 39 -9.20 -6.39 3.30
C TYR A 39 -8.75 -5.21 4.18
N PRO A 40 -7.64 -4.55 3.84
CA PRO A 40 -7.06 -3.46 4.62
C PRO A 40 -7.87 -2.17 4.44
N PRO A 41 -8.15 -1.38 5.50
CA PRO A 41 -8.90 -0.13 5.40
C PRO A 41 -8.03 1.04 4.91
N LEU A 42 -7.29 0.84 3.82
CA LEU A 42 -6.31 1.82 3.34
C LEU A 42 -6.97 3.10 2.83
N ALA A 43 -8.12 2.99 2.16
CA ALA A 43 -8.82 4.18 1.67
C ALA A 43 -9.28 5.07 2.84
N ASP A 44 -9.70 4.47 3.96
CA ASP A 44 -10.12 5.19 5.15
C ASP A 44 -8.94 5.89 5.84
N LEU A 45 -7.77 5.24 5.94
CA LEU A 45 -6.55 5.86 6.43
C LEU A 45 -6.12 7.06 5.58
N LEU A 46 -6.11 6.89 4.25
CA LEU A 46 -5.62 7.93 3.34
C LEU A 46 -6.62 9.08 3.18
N ARG A 47 -7.95 8.82 3.21
CA ARG A 47 -8.94 9.92 3.19
C ARG A 47 -8.76 10.82 4.41
N LEU A 48 -8.45 10.25 5.59
CA LEU A 48 -8.18 11.03 6.80
C LEU A 48 -6.96 11.92 6.54
N SER A 49 -5.86 11.33 6.09
CA SER A 49 -4.61 12.05 5.82
C SER A 49 -4.76 13.17 4.76
N HIS A 50 -5.69 13.01 3.81
CA HIS A 50 -6.01 14.00 2.78
C HIS A 50 -7.14 14.97 3.14
N HIS A 51 -7.71 14.90 4.35
CA HIS A 51 -8.88 15.70 4.77
C HIS A 51 -10.13 15.50 3.89
N LEU A 52 -10.35 14.28 3.43
CA LEU A 52 -11.47 13.94 2.58
C LEU A 52 -12.63 13.38 3.41
N GLU A 53 -13.84 13.88 3.12
CA GLU A 53 -15.09 13.39 3.69
C GLU A 53 -15.69 12.27 2.83
N GLY A 54 -16.60 11.49 3.42
CA GLY A 54 -17.30 10.42 2.72
C GLY A 54 -16.54 9.10 2.67
N LYS A 55 -17.03 8.19 1.83
CA LYS A 55 -16.45 6.85 1.63
C LYS A 55 -15.56 6.84 0.39
N TRP A 56 -14.41 6.19 0.53
CA TRP A 56 -13.39 6.15 -0.51
C TRP A 56 -12.94 4.73 -0.79
N LEU A 57 -12.44 4.50 -2.00
CA LEU A 57 -11.69 3.32 -2.42
C LEU A 57 -10.28 3.71 -2.83
N ILE A 58 -9.37 2.75 -2.75
CA ILE A 58 -8.12 2.78 -3.48
C ILE A 58 -8.36 2.22 -4.87
N ALA A 59 -7.78 2.85 -5.87
CA ALA A 59 -7.64 2.33 -7.21
C ALA A 59 -6.15 2.21 -7.54
N SER A 60 -5.72 1.00 -7.89
CA SER A 60 -4.32 0.70 -8.22
C SER A 60 -4.19 0.31 -9.68
N PRO A 61 -3.22 0.89 -10.41
CA PRO A 61 -2.87 0.42 -11.75
C PRO A 61 -2.47 -1.06 -11.73
N ILE A 62 -2.93 -1.79 -12.75
CA ILE A 62 -2.59 -3.20 -12.94
C ILE A 62 -2.20 -3.51 -14.39
N HIS A 63 -1.38 -4.54 -14.55
CA HIS A 63 -1.29 -5.31 -15.78
C HIS A 63 -1.93 -6.67 -15.51
N TRP A 64 -3.02 -6.97 -16.22
CA TRP A 64 -3.66 -8.28 -16.16
C TRP A 64 -3.61 -8.97 -17.52
N GLN A 65 -3.68 -10.29 -17.52
CA GLN A 65 -3.64 -11.10 -18.74
C GLN A 65 -4.82 -12.06 -18.78
N ALA A 66 -5.48 -12.11 -19.94
CA ALA A 66 -6.45 -13.14 -20.25
C ALA A 66 -5.72 -14.42 -20.68
N THR A 67 -6.18 -15.54 -20.17
CA THR A 67 -5.91 -16.88 -20.67
C THR A 67 -7.17 -17.44 -21.32
N HIS A 68 -7.15 -18.66 -21.85
CA HIS A 68 -8.32 -19.26 -22.51
C HIS A 68 -9.56 -19.32 -21.60
N ASN A 69 -9.38 -19.46 -20.28
CA ASN A 69 -10.49 -19.67 -19.33
C ASN A 69 -10.47 -18.71 -18.13
N ASP A 70 -9.55 -17.75 -18.07
CA ASP A 70 -9.34 -16.94 -16.88
C ASP A 70 -8.72 -15.57 -17.20
N ALA A 71 -8.81 -14.64 -16.25
CA ALA A 71 -8.17 -13.34 -16.26
C ALA A 71 -7.40 -13.18 -14.94
N MET A 72 -6.09 -12.90 -14.99
CA MET A 72 -5.27 -12.79 -13.77
C MET A 72 -4.48 -11.47 -13.74
N VAL A 73 -4.38 -10.87 -12.55
CA VAL A 73 -3.45 -9.76 -12.32
C VAL A 73 -2.03 -10.31 -12.33
N VAL A 74 -1.22 -9.87 -13.30
CA VAL A 74 0.17 -10.34 -13.47
C VAL A 74 1.15 -9.39 -12.78
N ALA A 75 0.87 -8.09 -12.80
CA ALA A 75 1.71 -7.10 -12.13
C ALA A 75 0.89 -5.94 -11.55
N THR A 76 1.37 -5.42 -10.44
CA THR A 76 0.92 -4.18 -9.79
C THR A 76 2.10 -3.55 -9.05
N GLY A 77 1.92 -2.34 -8.52
CA GLY A 77 2.93 -1.68 -7.71
C GLY A 77 4.26 -1.48 -8.45
N GLU A 78 5.38 -1.81 -7.80
CA GLU A 78 6.73 -1.62 -8.32
C GLU A 78 7.02 -2.42 -9.61
N GLU A 79 6.36 -3.57 -9.82
CA GLU A 79 6.53 -4.41 -11.02
C GLU A 79 6.06 -3.74 -12.31
N LEU A 80 5.19 -2.73 -12.19
CA LEU A 80 4.79 -1.93 -13.34
C LEU A 80 5.85 -0.91 -13.72
N GLU A 81 6.83 -0.62 -12.87
CA GLU A 81 7.82 0.44 -13.08
C GLU A 81 7.19 1.77 -13.54
N LEU A 82 6.02 2.08 -12.99
CA LEU A 82 5.24 3.27 -13.30
C LEU A 82 5.87 4.48 -12.61
N THR A 83 6.40 5.39 -13.41
CA THR A 83 6.99 6.64 -12.91
C THR A 83 5.91 7.62 -12.47
N GLU A 84 6.24 8.50 -11.54
CA GLU A 84 5.35 9.57 -11.07
C GLU A 84 4.80 10.43 -12.23
N GLU A 85 5.65 10.80 -13.20
CA GLU A 85 5.24 11.58 -14.36
C GLU A 85 4.19 10.83 -15.21
N HIS A 86 4.47 9.58 -15.59
CA HIS A 86 3.52 8.78 -16.37
C HIS A 86 2.24 8.48 -15.59
N SER A 87 2.33 8.28 -14.27
CA SER A 87 1.16 8.06 -13.43
C SER A 87 0.25 9.27 -13.40
N ARG A 88 0.80 10.49 -13.35
CA ARG A 88 0.02 11.73 -13.37
C ARG A 88 -0.69 11.94 -14.71
N LEU A 89 -0.01 11.63 -15.81
CA LEU A 89 -0.63 11.65 -17.14
C LEU A 89 -1.80 10.67 -17.21
N LEU A 90 -1.60 9.43 -16.74
CA LEU A 90 -2.65 8.42 -16.75
C LEU A 90 -3.82 8.78 -15.83
N PHE A 91 -3.53 9.35 -14.67
CA PHE A 91 -4.55 9.83 -13.73
C PHE A 91 -5.44 10.91 -14.35
N ALA A 92 -4.84 11.88 -15.07
CA ALA A 92 -5.61 12.95 -15.72
C ALA A 92 -6.55 12.42 -16.82
N GLU A 93 -6.08 11.45 -17.62
CA GLU A 93 -6.90 10.77 -18.63
C GLU A 93 -8.08 10.03 -17.98
N LEU A 94 -7.83 9.34 -16.86
CA LEU A 94 -8.85 8.61 -16.12
C LEU A 94 -9.86 9.53 -15.42
N GLU A 95 -9.40 10.65 -14.85
CA GLU A 95 -10.29 11.67 -14.29
C GLU A 95 -11.25 12.20 -15.34
N GLN A 96 -10.77 12.42 -16.58
CA GLN A 96 -11.63 12.83 -17.69
C GLN A 96 -12.58 11.71 -18.12
N PHE A 97 -12.09 10.47 -18.27
CA PHE A 97 -12.89 9.32 -18.68
C PHE A 97 -14.05 9.05 -17.71
N LEU A 98 -13.78 9.15 -16.41
CA LEU A 98 -14.73 8.80 -15.34
C LEU A 98 -15.65 9.95 -14.91
N LYS A 99 -15.59 11.08 -15.62
CA LYS A 99 -16.40 12.26 -15.32
C LYS A 99 -17.89 12.02 -15.55
N GLU A 100 -18.25 11.22 -16.55
CA GLU A 100 -19.65 10.87 -16.86
C GLU A 100 -20.28 9.95 -15.81
N ASP A 101 -19.44 9.20 -15.08
CA ASP A 101 -19.85 8.32 -13.99
C ASP A 101 -19.87 9.01 -12.61
N ASP A 102 -19.78 10.35 -12.56
CA ASP A 102 -19.72 11.14 -11.32
C ASP A 102 -18.62 10.66 -10.35
N PHE A 103 -17.44 10.32 -10.87
CA PHE A 103 -16.25 10.13 -10.02
C PHE A 103 -15.47 11.43 -9.86
N SER A 104 -14.86 11.59 -8.68
CA SER A 104 -13.95 12.69 -8.38
C SER A 104 -12.70 12.11 -7.72
N PRO A 105 -11.75 11.60 -8.51
CA PRO A 105 -10.58 10.93 -7.98
C PRO A 105 -9.59 11.91 -7.35
N VAL A 106 -8.78 11.43 -6.41
CA VAL A 106 -7.69 12.18 -5.79
C VAL A 106 -6.39 11.41 -5.97
N TYR A 107 -5.37 12.09 -6.49
CA TYR A 107 -4.04 11.52 -6.66
C TYR A 107 -3.29 11.51 -5.32
N HIS A 108 -2.91 10.33 -4.81
CA HIS A 108 -2.04 10.22 -3.64
C HIS A 108 -0.58 9.98 -4.05
N ASP A 109 -0.33 8.91 -4.79
CA ASP A 109 1.00 8.61 -5.36
C ASP A 109 0.89 7.82 -6.68
N ALA A 110 2.03 7.46 -7.26
CA ALA A 110 2.12 6.78 -8.55
C ALA A 110 1.36 5.45 -8.64
N GLN A 111 1.01 4.82 -7.51
CA GLN A 111 0.40 3.48 -7.47
C GLN A 111 -0.93 3.45 -6.72
N THR A 112 -1.29 4.56 -6.09
CA THR A 112 -2.41 4.67 -5.17
C THR A 112 -3.20 5.92 -5.49
N TRP A 113 -4.40 5.74 -6.03
CA TRP A 113 -5.36 6.82 -6.28
C TRP A 113 -6.61 6.58 -5.45
N LEU A 114 -7.25 7.65 -4.99
CA LEU A 114 -8.48 7.56 -4.20
C LEU A 114 -9.70 7.88 -5.06
N PHE A 115 -10.79 7.13 -4.87
CA PHE A 115 -12.07 7.35 -5.55
C PHE A 115 -13.21 7.46 -4.54
N ASN A 116 -13.96 8.57 -4.57
CA ASN A 116 -15.16 8.70 -3.75
C ASN A 116 -16.25 7.76 -4.26
N ILE A 117 -16.98 7.13 -3.35
CA ILE A 117 -18.00 6.12 -3.66
C ILE A 117 -19.34 6.37 -2.96
N ASP A 118 -19.60 7.59 -2.47
CA ASP A 118 -20.83 7.87 -1.72
C ASP A 118 -22.10 7.65 -2.56
N THR A 119 -22.01 7.85 -3.87
CA THR A 119 -23.11 7.65 -4.83
C THR A 119 -23.08 6.29 -5.53
N LYS A 120 -22.15 5.41 -5.17
CA LYS A 120 -21.88 4.15 -5.88
C LYS A 120 -22.44 2.93 -5.12
N PRO A 121 -22.69 1.80 -5.80
CA PRO A 121 -23.13 0.57 -5.14
C PRO A 121 -22.13 0.08 -4.09
N VAL A 122 -22.63 -0.68 -3.12
CA VAL A 122 -21.80 -1.31 -2.09
C VAL A 122 -20.71 -2.14 -2.75
N PHE A 123 -19.48 -1.94 -2.28
CA PHE A 123 -18.28 -2.50 -2.86
C PHE A 123 -17.55 -3.38 -1.85
N SER A 124 -17.05 -4.53 -2.32
CA SER A 124 -16.13 -5.37 -1.55
C SER A 124 -15.14 -6.06 -2.47
N SER A 125 -13.84 -5.86 -2.27
CA SER A 125 -12.80 -6.58 -2.99
C SER A 125 -11.58 -6.79 -2.11
N LYS A 126 -10.75 -7.77 -2.51
CA LYS A 126 -9.43 -7.98 -1.92
C LYS A 126 -8.47 -6.88 -2.39
N SER A 127 -7.44 -6.62 -1.59
CA SER A 127 -6.32 -5.75 -1.99
C SER A 127 -5.70 -6.22 -3.31
N VAL A 128 -5.17 -5.29 -4.11
CA VAL A 128 -4.53 -5.62 -5.39
C VAL A 128 -3.38 -6.63 -5.22
N TYR A 129 -2.67 -6.54 -4.09
CA TYR A 129 -1.59 -7.44 -3.70
C TYR A 129 -2.09 -8.85 -3.35
N ALA A 130 -3.28 -8.98 -2.75
CA ALA A 130 -3.92 -10.28 -2.53
C ALA A 130 -4.55 -10.86 -3.82
N MET A 131 -4.76 -10.03 -4.85
CA MET A 131 -5.25 -10.44 -6.16
C MET A 131 -4.14 -10.80 -7.15
N GLN A 132 -2.89 -10.54 -6.83
CA GLN A 132 -1.76 -10.85 -7.70
C GLN A 132 -1.69 -12.37 -7.93
N HIS A 133 -1.63 -12.76 -9.21
CA HIS A 133 -1.69 -14.15 -9.68
C HIS A 133 -2.94 -14.93 -9.25
N GLN A 134 -4.01 -14.24 -8.86
CA GLN A 134 -5.33 -14.83 -8.61
C GLN A 134 -6.27 -14.55 -9.79
N SER A 135 -7.24 -15.45 -9.97
CA SER A 135 -8.34 -15.24 -10.91
C SER A 135 -9.16 -14.00 -10.53
N MET A 136 -9.36 -13.11 -11.49
CA MET A 136 -10.19 -11.93 -11.36
C MET A 136 -11.68 -12.26 -11.50
N MET A 137 -12.05 -13.34 -12.19
CA MET A 137 -13.46 -13.63 -12.51
C MET A 137 -14.33 -13.80 -11.24
N PRO A 138 -13.98 -14.67 -10.26
CA PRO A 138 -14.76 -14.77 -9.02
C PRO A 138 -14.74 -13.49 -8.19
N ALA A 139 -13.65 -12.72 -8.27
CA ALA A 139 -13.52 -11.48 -7.52
C ALA A 139 -14.39 -10.36 -8.10
N LEU A 140 -14.53 -10.29 -9.43
CA LEU A 140 -15.44 -9.37 -10.12
C LEU A 140 -16.90 -9.71 -9.82
N GLU A 141 -17.26 -11.00 -9.85
CA GLU A 141 -18.61 -11.47 -9.53
C GLU A 141 -19.02 -11.16 -8.08
N ALA A 142 -18.07 -11.24 -7.14
CA ALA A 142 -18.32 -10.98 -5.72
C ALA A 142 -18.24 -9.49 -5.33
N MET A 143 -17.93 -8.59 -6.28
CA MET A 143 -17.57 -7.20 -5.99
C MET A 143 -18.75 -6.34 -5.57
N ASP A 144 -19.91 -6.58 -6.20
CA ASP A 144 -21.21 -5.99 -5.88
C ASP A 144 -22.36 -6.90 -6.32
N SER A 145 -23.61 -6.50 -6.06
CA SER A 145 -24.81 -7.21 -6.53
C SER A 145 -25.46 -6.61 -7.78
N THR A 146 -24.89 -5.55 -8.36
CA THR A 146 -25.50 -4.71 -9.42
C THR A 146 -24.77 -4.78 -10.76
N LEU A 147 -23.64 -5.50 -10.83
CA LEU A 147 -22.70 -5.57 -11.95
C LEU A 147 -22.06 -4.22 -12.31
N PHE A 148 -22.14 -3.22 -11.43
CA PHE A 148 -21.67 -1.88 -11.72
C PHE A 148 -20.15 -1.88 -11.84
N TRP A 149 -19.46 -2.40 -10.81
CA TRP A 149 -18.01 -2.42 -10.78
C TRP A 149 -17.40 -3.35 -11.82
N GLN A 150 -18.07 -4.47 -12.14
CA GLN A 150 -17.65 -5.34 -13.24
C GLN A 150 -17.70 -4.61 -14.59
N ARG A 151 -18.77 -3.86 -14.87
CA ARG A 151 -18.88 -3.05 -16.10
C ARG A 151 -17.81 -1.98 -16.15
N LEU A 152 -17.65 -1.23 -15.07
CA LEU A 152 -16.65 -0.17 -14.95
C LEU A 152 -15.22 -0.69 -15.18
N ILE A 153 -14.84 -1.79 -14.54
CA ILE A 153 -13.50 -2.40 -14.73
C ILE A 153 -13.33 -2.88 -16.18
N THR A 154 -14.38 -3.41 -16.82
CA THR A 154 -14.32 -3.83 -18.22
C THR A 154 -14.15 -2.63 -19.17
N GLU A 155 -14.86 -1.54 -18.93
CA GLU A 155 -14.76 -0.31 -19.71
C GLU A 155 -13.38 0.34 -19.56
N LEU A 156 -12.89 0.44 -18.32
CA LEU A 156 -11.54 0.91 -18.00
C LEU A 156 -10.48 0.05 -18.69
N GLN A 157 -10.68 -1.26 -18.74
CA GLN A 157 -9.77 -2.16 -19.43
C GLN A 157 -9.72 -1.89 -20.93
N MET A 158 -10.87 -1.75 -21.59
CA MET A 158 -10.94 -1.42 -23.00
C MET A 158 -10.25 -0.09 -23.29
N TYR A 159 -10.53 0.94 -22.48
CA TYR A 159 -9.93 2.26 -22.58
C TYR A 159 -8.41 2.21 -22.40
N LEU A 160 -7.94 1.63 -21.31
CA LEU A 160 -6.52 1.58 -20.95
C LEU A 160 -5.69 0.71 -21.88
N SER A 161 -6.20 -0.46 -22.29
CA SER A 161 -5.45 -1.42 -23.11
C SER A 161 -4.95 -0.84 -24.43
N SER A 162 -5.72 0.05 -25.05
CA SER A 162 -5.38 0.72 -26.31
C SER A 162 -4.78 2.12 -26.14
N HIS A 163 -4.60 2.58 -24.90
CA HIS A 163 -4.26 3.97 -24.61
C HIS A 163 -2.86 4.35 -25.14
N PRO A 164 -2.67 5.50 -25.82
CA PRO A 164 -1.38 5.91 -26.39
C PRO A 164 -0.25 5.99 -25.36
N LEU A 165 -0.55 6.30 -24.10
CA LEU A 165 0.44 6.30 -23.02
C LEU A 165 1.14 4.95 -22.84
N ASN A 166 0.49 3.82 -23.19
CA ASN A 166 1.14 2.51 -23.14
C ASN A 166 2.24 2.36 -24.19
N GLN A 167 2.18 3.08 -25.31
CA GLN A 167 3.22 3.07 -26.34
C GLN A 167 4.51 3.75 -25.86
N GLN A 168 4.41 4.65 -24.88
CA GLN A 168 5.55 5.38 -24.30
C GLN A 168 6.32 4.56 -23.27
N ARG A 169 5.83 3.36 -22.90
CA ARG A 169 6.36 2.57 -21.78
C ARG A 169 7.60 1.72 -22.12
N GLN A 170 8.26 1.92 -23.28
CA GLN A 170 9.58 1.35 -23.63
C GLN A 170 9.80 -0.13 -23.21
N ASN A 171 8.93 -1.05 -23.64
CA ASN A 171 8.94 -2.49 -23.30
C ASN A 171 8.56 -2.87 -21.86
N LYS A 172 8.15 -1.92 -21.02
CA LYS A 172 7.51 -2.22 -19.72
C LYS A 172 6.10 -2.76 -19.93
N LEU A 173 5.59 -3.45 -18.92
CA LEU A 173 4.21 -3.91 -18.92
C LEU A 173 3.24 -2.75 -19.14
N ALA A 174 2.30 -2.95 -20.06
CA ALA A 174 1.23 -2.00 -20.31
C ALA A 174 0.33 -1.89 -19.08
N ILE A 175 -0.11 -0.68 -18.75
CA ILE A 175 -1.15 -0.49 -17.74
C ILE A 175 -2.47 -0.66 -18.48
N ASN A 176 -3.11 -1.81 -18.30
CA ASN A 176 -4.29 -2.20 -19.06
C ASN A 176 -5.53 -2.38 -18.17
N GLY A 177 -5.46 -1.95 -16.92
CA GLY A 177 -6.58 -2.01 -16.01
C GLY A 177 -6.34 -1.23 -14.73
N LEU A 178 -7.42 -1.11 -13.96
CA LEU A 178 -7.44 -0.51 -12.64
C LEU A 178 -8.15 -1.47 -11.68
N TRP A 179 -7.54 -1.75 -10.54
CA TRP A 179 -8.17 -2.57 -9.50
C TRP A 179 -8.59 -1.71 -8.33
N PHE A 180 -9.87 -1.78 -7.96
CA PHE A 180 -10.41 -1.08 -6.81
C PHE A 180 -10.31 -1.95 -5.56
N TRP A 181 -10.03 -1.36 -4.39
CA TRP A 181 -9.91 -2.05 -3.10
C TRP A 181 -9.87 -1.06 -1.92
N GLY A 182 -9.63 -1.58 -0.71
CA GLY A 182 -9.24 -0.75 0.43
C GLY A 182 -10.40 -0.20 1.27
N THR A 183 -11.60 -0.78 1.16
CA THR A 183 -12.74 -0.46 2.03
C THR A 183 -12.48 -0.84 3.47
N GLY A 184 -13.29 -0.28 4.36
CA GLY A 184 -13.27 -0.56 5.80
C GLY A 184 -13.16 0.72 6.60
N GLU A 185 -13.19 0.57 7.93
CA GLU A 185 -13.02 1.69 8.85
C GLU A 185 -11.64 1.58 9.52
N PHE A 186 -10.84 2.63 9.38
CA PHE A 186 -9.54 2.73 10.04
C PHE A 186 -9.71 3.28 11.45
N LYS A 187 -9.08 2.60 12.41
CA LYS A 187 -9.05 2.93 13.84
C LYS A 187 -7.65 2.68 14.36
N LEU A 188 -7.00 3.75 14.78
CA LEU A 188 -5.67 3.64 15.38
C LEU A 188 -5.80 3.18 16.85
N PRO A 189 -5.17 2.07 17.28
CA PRO A 189 -5.22 1.64 18.66
C PRO A 189 -4.57 2.67 19.60
N LYS A 190 -5.27 3.06 20.67
CA LYS A 190 -4.83 4.12 21.60
C LYS A 190 -3.47 3.86 22.27
N ASN A 191 -3.05 2.61 22.37
CA ASN A 191 -1.80 2.18 22.99
C ASN A 191 -0.64 1.98 21.99
N LYS A 192 -0.88 2.20 20.69
CA LYS A 192 0.15 2.14 19.65
C LYS A 192 0.62 3.54 19.33
N LYS A 193 1.89 3.83 19.62
CA LYS A 193 2.56 5.05 19.16
C LYS A 193 3.27 4.77 17.85
N ILE A 194 3.17 5.73 16.93
CA ILE A 194 3.77 5.65 15.62
C ILE A 194 4.71 6.83 15.45
N ALA A 195 5.96 6.55 15.07
CA ALA A 195 6.91 7.56 14.60
C ALA A 195 7.08 7.40 13.09
N THR A 196 7.05 8.48 12.32
CA THR A 196 7.21 8.41 10.86
C THR A 196 7.82 9.66 10.23
N ASP A 197 8.47 9.48 9.08
CA ASP A 197 8.87 10.54 8.15
C ASP A 197 7.85 10.74 7.00
N ASP A 198 6.74 9.99 7.00
CA ASP A 198 5.67 10.11 6.03
C ASP A 198 4.86 11.38 6.28
N LYS A 199 5.12 12.40 5.46
CA LYS A 199 4.45 13.70 5.55
C LYS A 199 2.95 13.61 5.39
N VAL A 200 2.42 12.62 4.66
CA VAL A 200 0.98 12.44 4.48
C VAL A 200 0.35 11.95 5.77
N LEU A 201 0.95 10.96 6.43
CA LEU A 201 0.43 10.43 7.70
C LEU A 201 0.63 11.40 8.88
N LEU A 202 1.60 12.32 8.78
CA LEU A 202 1.82 13.38 9.78
C LEU A 202 0.77 14.48 9.72
N VAL A 203 -0.03 14.53 8.66
CA VAL A 203 -1.22 15.35 8.63
C VAL A 203 -2.22 14.74 9.62
N ASN A 204 -2.54 15.47 10.69
CA ASN A 204 -3.46 15.03 11.73
C ASN A 204 -4.74 15.89 11.73
N PRO A 205 -5.66 15.67 10.77
CA PRO A 205 -6.92 16.38 10.79
C PRO A 205 -7.74 15.98 12.01
N CYS A 206 -8.35 16.97 12.64
CA CYS A 206 -9.34 16.78 13.69
C CYS A 206 -8.84 15.86 14.83
N ASN A 207 -7.52 15.80 15.05
CA ASN A 207 -6.91 14.99 16.10
C ASN A 207 -7.18 13.47 16.00
N GLN A 208 -7.51 12.96 14.80
CA GLN A 208 -7.82 11.54 14.61
C GLN A 208 -6.58 10.63 14.52
N LEU A 209 -5.41 11.22 14.25
CA LEU A 209 -4.11 10.55 14.09
C LEU A 209 -3.07 11.05 15.12
N GLU A 210 -3.51 11.51 16.29
CA GLU A 210 -2.63 12.06 17.36
C GLU A 210 -1.49 11.13 17.80
N GLN A 211 -1.65 9.81 17.63
CA GLN A 211 -0.60 8.86 17.99
C GLN A 211 0.52 8.77 16.93
N ILE A 212 0.36 9.40 15.76
CA ILE A 212 1.36 9.49 14.71
C ILE A 212 2.17 10.77 14.91
N THR A 213 3.48 10.62 15.06
CA THR A 213 4.41 11.71 15.35
C THR A 213 5.59 11.68 14.40
N LEU A 214 6.21 12.85 14.21
CA LEU A 214 7.40 12.97 13.35
C LEU A 214 8.55 12.16 13.93
N PHE A 215 9.13 11.29 13.12
CA PHE A 215 10.38 10.62 13.45
C PHE A 215 11.56 11.58 13.28
N THR A 216 12.38 11.67 14.31
CA THR A 216 13.64 12.41 14.35
C THR A 216 14.76 11.50 14.86
N PRO A 217 16.04 11.79 14.60
CA PRO A 217 17.16 11.00 15.14
C PRO A 217 17.17 10.88 16.67
N ASP A 218 16.57 11.86 17.37
CA ASP A 218 16.46 11.89 18.83
C ASP A 218 15.18 11.23 19.37
N SER A 219 14.32 10.71 18.48
CA SER A 219 13.07 10.05 18.87
C SER A 219 13.35 8.78 19.68
N VAL A 220 12.78 8.73 20.88
CA VAL A 220 12.87 7.54 21.75
C VAL A 220 11.79 6.55 21.37
N ILE A 221 12.18 5.39 20.83
CA ILE A 221 11.26 4.34 20.39
C ILE A 221 11.23 3.21 21.42
N GLN A 222 10.03 2.83 21.87
CA GLN A 222 9.79 1.78 22.85
C GLN A 222 9.44 0.43 22.20
N ASN A 223 9.43 -0.64 23.00
CA ASN A 223 9.18 -2.01 22.53
C ASN A 223 7.84 -2.21 21.82
N ASN A 224 6.80 -1.45 22.15
CA ASN A 224 5.48 -1.59 21.53
C ASN A 224 5.24 -0.59 20.39
N ASP A 225 6.19 0.31 20.15
CA ASP A 225 6.04 1.36 19.16
C ASP A 225 6.23 0.79 17.74
N LEU A 226 5.73 1.55 16.77
CA LEU A 226 5.84 1.28 15.35
C LEU A 226 6.58 2.44 14.68
N LEU A 227 7.65 2.12 13.96
CA LEU A 227 8.41 3.07 13.16
C LEU A 227 8.07 2.86 11.69
N LEU A 228 7.58 3.90 11.01
CA LEU A 228 7.29 3.87 9.59
C LEU A 228 8.24 4.79 8.82
N LEU A 229 9.01 4.22 7.91
CA LEU A 229 10.00 4.94 7.10
C LEU A 229 9.58 4.94 5.63
N LYS A 230 8.92 6.01 5.19
CA LYS A 230 8.48 6.23 3.80
C LYS A 230 9.64 6.64 2.89
N TYR A 231 10.63 7.37 3.41
CA TYR A 231 11.79 7.87 2.66
C TYR A 231 13.12 7.37 3.25
N PRO A 232 13.37 6.05 3.24
CA PRO A 232 14.54 5.46 3.90
C PRO A 232 15.89 5.99 3.40
N GLN A 233 15.97 6.49 2.17
CA GLN A 233 17.17 7.11 1.61
C GLN A 233 17.64 8.38 2.37
N HIS A 234 16.76 9.01 3.15
CA HIS A 234 17.08 10.18 3.97
C HIS A 234 17.34 9.82 5.44
N ILE A 235 17.31 8.53 5.77
CA ILE A 235 17.39 8.01 7.13
C ILE A 235 18.63 7.13 7.28
N ASN A 236 19.36 7.30 8.38
CA ASN A 236 20.46 6.40 8.72
C ASN A 236 19.91 5.10 9.31
N LEU A 237 19.59 4.12 8.46
CA LEU A 237 19.06 2.82 8.87
C LEU A 237 20.01 2.06 9.81
N ALA A 238 21.33 2.20 9.63
CA ALA A 238 22.32 1.54 10.49
C ALA A 238 22.23 2.06 11.94
N MET A 239 21.98 3.35 12.12
CA MET A 239 21.73 3.93 13.45
C MET A 239 20.48 3.34 14.11
N ILE A 240 19.41 3.14 13.34
CA ILE A 240 18.18 2.52 13.86
C ILE A 240 18.46 1.08 14.28
N GLU A 241 19.12 0.29 13.43
CA GLU A 241 19.47 -1.10 13.75
C GLU A 241 20.34 -1.23 15.02
N GLU A 242 21.25 -0.27 15.24
CA GLU A 242 22.10 -0.24 16.44
C GLU A 242 21.31 0.18 17.69
N ASN A 243 20.46 1.20 17.57
CA ASN A 243 19.60 1.67 18.66
C ASN A 243 18.62 0.58 19.12
N THR A 244 18.22 -0.31 18.21
CA THR A 244 17.26 -1.37 18.50
C THR A 244 17.90 -2.73 18.82
N LYS A 245 19.23 -2.85 18.89
CA LYS A 245 19.94 -4.13 19.08
C LYS A 245 19.59 -4.89 20.37
N ASN A 246 19.14 -4.16 21.39
CA ASN A 246 18.84 -4.69 22.72
C ASN A 246 17.38 -5.11 22.90
N ILE A 247 16.56 -4.93 21.87
CA ILE A 247 15.13 -5.23 21.87
C ILE A 247 14.78 -6.14 20.71
N THR A 248 13.68 -6.89 20.82
CA THR A 248 13.19 -7.68 19.69
C THR A 248 12.50 -6.76 18.71
N THR A 249 12.99 -6.73 17.47
CA THR A 249 12.45 -5.91 16.39
C THR A 249 11.97 -6.76 15.23
N HIS A 250 10.80 -6.42 14.71
CA HIS A 250 10.23 -6.98 13.49
C HIS A 250 10.42 -5.95 12.38
N TRP A 251 11.09 -6.34 11.31
CA TRP A 251 11.39 -5.49 10.16
C TRP A 251 10.54 -5.95 8.99
N PHE A 252 9.82 -5.02 8.38
CA PHE A 252 8.97 -5.23 7.23
C PHE A 252 9.44 -4.33 6.10
N TRP A 253 10.01 -4.94 5.07
CA TRP A 253 10.40 -4.32 3.81
C TRP A 253 9.33 -4.67 2.77
N ASN A 254 9.23 -3.92 1.67
CA ASN A 254 8.21 -4.17 0.65
C ASN A 254 8.28 -5.62 0.13
N ASN A 255 9.49 -6.18 -0.03
CA ASN A 255 9.69 -7.54 -0.57
C ASN A 255 9.92 -8.65 0.46
N LEU A 256 10.33 -8.33 1.70
CA LEU A 256 10.62 -9.35 2.72
C LEU A 256 10.38 -8.84 4.14
N ALA A 257 10.22 -9.74 5.11
CA ALA A 257 10.12 -9.37 6.52
C ALA A 257 10.85 -10.38 7.41
N TYR A 258 11.34 -9.91 8.57
CA TYR A 258 12.07 -10.74 9.52
C TYR A 258 12.02 -10.21 10.95
N THR A 259 12.28 -11.10 11.91
CA THR A 259 12.49 -10.77 13.32
C THR A 259 13.96 -10.84 13.66
N LYS A 260 14.51 -9.73 14.17
CA LYS A 260 15.84 -9.67 14.81
C LYS A 260 15.66 -9.77 16.32
N GLN A 261 16.22 -10.83 16.91
CA GLN A 261 16.18 -11.04 18.36
C GLN A 261 17.18 -10.12 19.07
N LYS A 262 16.90 -9.78 20.33
CA LYS A 262 17.84 -9.02 21.16
C LYS A 262 19.21 -9.71 21.20
N SER A 263 20.28 -8.94 21.03
CA SER A 263 21.63 -9.45 21.21
C SER A 263 21.83 -9.87 22.67
N ARG A 264 22.26 -11.12 22.91
CA ARG A 264 22.63 -11.57 24.26
C ARG A 264 24.09 -11.21 24.48
N TRP A 265 24.40 -10.42 25.50
CA TRP A 265 25.75 -9.93 25.80
C TRP A 265 26.86 -11.00 25.81
N TRP A 266 26.55 -12.26 26.13
CA TRP A 266 27.49 -13.38 26.10
C TRP A 266 27.91 -13.87 24.70
N SER A 267 27.20 -13.51 23.62
CA SER A 267 27.55 -13.96 22.26
C SER A 267 28.82 -13.29 21.70
N ARG A 268 29.35 -12.28 22.39
CA ARG A 268 30.62 -11.60 22.06
C ARG A 268 31.82 -12.16 22.83
N LEU A 269 31.62 -13.05 23.80
CA LEU A 269 32.70 -13.64 24.61
C LEU A 269 33.28 -14.93 24.00
N TRP A 270 32.77 -15.37 22.84
CA TRP A 270 33.17 -16.59 22.16
C TRP A 270 33.56 -16.35 20.69
N ARG A 271 34.07 -15.15 20.36
CA ARG A 271 34.75 -14.86 19.10
C ARG A 271 36.21 -14.54 19.35
#